data_AF-A0A662U4U2-F1
#
_entry.id   AF-A0A662U4U2-F1
#
_cell.length_a   1.000
_cell.length_b   1.000
_cell.length_c   1.000
_cell.angle_alpha   90.00
_cell.angle_beta   90.00
_cell.angle_gamma   90.00
#
_symmetry.space_group_name_H-M   'P 1'
#
loop_
_entity.id
_entity.type
_entity.pdbx_description
1 polymer ?
#
loop_
_entity_poly.entity_id
_entity_poly.type
_entity_poly.pdbx_seq_one_letter_code
_entity_poly.pdbx_strand_id
1 'polypeptide(L)'
;MTTHPKQTCKTLARGGDLLANILEWIGGAVINVFAKTLSLLHHIKHLTRPTAREENRIPGFIRRYLEKRYAGYFEYVWLKIEVALILGMVSVFATITGFLPQKTLVLSSIFFGYAIIVLYKEFRHVSKDFNAYRDLVFMYVGAVGVITVVALRLPSLFFLPRNLLEVFPLAGVLIVSVLLCVSLFLLFKHLHSREHTFGTVKKVFGSGERCLVVVRYDLCAGVKNGVYPVGNPVNAKPGEKVKLKVRKGKPTEIVCVISAAPIHT
;
A
#
# COMPACT_ATOMS: atom_id res chain seq x y z
N MET A 1 -24.43 -61.03 51.99
CA MET A 1 -25.34 -60.47 50.97
C MET A 1 -24.70 -59.18 50.46
N THR A 2 -23.92 -59.25 49.37
CA THR A 2 -24.34 -58.90 47.98
C THR A 2 -24.77 -57.42 47.92
N THR A 3 -24.12 -56.48 47.21
CA THR A 3 -23.51 -56.52 45.87
C THR A 3 -22.68 -55.25 45.62
N HIS A 4 -21.59 -55.35 44.85
CA HIS A 4 -20.99 -54.23 44.11
C HIS A 4 -21.98 -53.63 43.10
N PRO A 5 -21.82 -52.33 42.72
CA PRO A 5 -21.29 -52.10 41.37
C PRO A 5 -20.36 -50.87 41.20
N LYS A 6 -19.31 -51.11 40.39
CA LYS A 6 -18.78 -50.36 39.24
C LYS A 6 -18.47 -48.85 39.33
N GLN A 7 -17.18 -48.59 39.07
CA GLN A 7 -16.61 -47.36 38.54
C GLN A 7 -17.39 -46.76 37.36
N THR A 8 -17.47 -45.42 37.31
CA THR A 8 -17.32 -44.71 36.04
C THR A 8 -16.64 -43.36 36.23
N CYS A 9 -15.52 -43.22 35.54
CA CYS A 9 -14.70 -42.04 35.33
C CYS A 9 -15.50 -40.86 34.74
N LYS A 10 -15.40 -39.66 35.33
CA LYS A 10 -15.67 -38.38 34.66
C LYS A 10 -14.74 -37.30 35.21
N THR A 11 -13.47 -37.40 34.83
CA THR A 11 -12.58 -36.24 34.67
C THR A 11 -12.82 -35.64 33.28
N LEU A 12 -12.62 -34.33 33.14
CA LEU A 12 -12.71 -33.50 31.93
C LEU A 12 -14.11 -33.06 31.45
N ALA A 13 -14.59 -31.95 32.02
CA ALA A 13 -15.38 -30.93 31.30
C ALA A 13 -15.46 -29.66 32.16
N ARG A 14 -14.38 -28.87 32.25
CA ARG A 14 -14.41 -27.56 32.95
C ARG A 14 -13.59 -26.44 32.29
N GLY A 15 -12.91 -26.73 31.18
CA GLY A 15 -12.07 -25.75 30.46
C GLY A 15 -12.75 -25.05 29.28
N GLY A 16 -13.87 -25.59 28.76
CA GLY A 16 -14.57 -25.04 27.59
C GLY A 16 -15.35 -23.76 27.87
N ASP A 17 -16.06 -23.73 29.00
CA ASP A 17 -17.02 -22.66 29.31
C ASP A 17 -16.34 -21.33 29.66
N LEU A 18 -15.12 -21.37 30.22
CA LEU A 18 -14.35 -20.17 30.56
C LEU A 18 -13.81 -19.48 29.30
N LEU A 19 -13.33 -20.26 28.33
CA LEU A 19 -12.82 -19.76 27.06
C LEU A 19 -13.94 -19.18 26.18
N ALA A 20 -15.12 -19.81 26.19
CA ALA A 20 -16.29 -19.32 25.48
C ALA A 20 -16.74 -17.94 26.01
N ASN A 21 -16.82 -17.76 27.32
CA ASN A 21 -17.21 -16.49 27.93
C ASN A 21 -16.19 -15.37 27.69
N ILE A 22 -14.89 -15.68 27.68
CA ILE A 22 -13.83 -14.71 27.35
C ILE A 22 -13.91 -14.32 25.87
N LEU A 23 -14.18 -15.27 24.97
CA LEU A 23 -14.34 -15.02 23.54
C LEU A 23 -15.58 -14.18 23.23
N GLU A 24 -16.70 -14.40 23.93
CA GLU A 24 -17.90 -13.54 23.79
C GLU A 24 -17.65 -12.11 24.31
N TRP A 25 -16.94 -11.94 25.41
CA TRP A 25 -16.62 -10.62 25.95
C TRP A 25 -15.67 -9.84 25.03
N ILE A 26 -14.62 -10.50 24.51
CA ILE A 26 -13.71 -9.91 23.53
C ILE A 26 -14.45 -9.62 22.21
N GLY A 27 -15.31 -10.54 21.78
CA GLY A 27 -16.14 -10.38 20.58
C GLY A 27 -17.07 -9.17 20.70
N GLY A 28 -17.79 -9.04 21.81
CA GLY A 28 -18.69 -7.92 22.07
C GLY A 28 -17.97 -6.57 22.15
N ALA A 29 -16.82 -6.51 22.82
CA ALA A 29 -16.02 -5.29 22.93
C ALA A 29 -15.43 -4.85 21.58
N VAL A 30 -14.89 -5.79 20.80
CA VAL A 30 -14.33 -5.52 19.47
C VAL A 30 -15.42 -5.09 18.50
N ILE A 31 -16.57 -5.78 18.47
CA ILE A 31 -17.69 -5.45 17.59
C ILE A 31 -18.26 -4.07 17.92
N ASN A 32 -18.37 -3.69 19.19
CA ASN A 32 -18.93 -2.39 19.57
C ASN A 32 -17.97 -1.23 19.22
N VAL A 33 -16.65 -1.43 19.36
CA VAL A 33 -15.64 -0.48 18.88
C VAL A 33 -15.65 -0.40 17.34
N PHE A 34 -15.77 -1.53 16.64
CA PHE A 34 -15.83 -1.57 15.18
C PHE A 34 -17.11 -0.91 14.64
N ALA A 35 -18.26 -1.15 15.27
CA ALA A 35 -19.54 -0.56 14.91
C ALA A 35 -19.55 0.96 15.11
N LYS A 36 -18.97 1.45 16.21
CA LYS A 36 -18.81 2.88 16.49
C LYS A 36 -17.83 3.56 15.54
N THR A 37 -16.83 2.83 15.06
CA THR A 37 -15.87 3.28 14.03
C THR A 37 -16.52 3.27 12.64
N LEU A 38 -17.40 2.31 12.36
CA LEU A 38 -18.16 2.20 11.11
C LEU A 38 -19.25 3.27 10.97
N SER A 39 -19.96 3.60 12.06
CA SER A 39 -20.98 4.67 12.04
C SER A 39 -20.35 6.05 11.83
N LEU A 40 -19.15 6.26 12.39
CA LEU A 40 -18.31 7.42 12.08
C LEU A 40 -17.89 7.41 10.61
N LEU A 41 -17.42 6.29 10.06
CA LEU A 41 -17.08 6.15 8.63
C LEU A 41 -18.26 6.52 7.70
N HIS A 42 -19.50 6.15 8.06
CA HIS A 42 -20.69 6.47 7.25
C HIS A 42 -21.03 7.97 7.27
N HIS A 43 -20.85 8.66 8.42
CA HIS A 43 -21.08 10.10 8.53
C HIS A 43 -19.95 10.98 7.94
N ILE A 44 -18.79 10.38 7.66
CA ILE A 44 -17.57 11.05 7.18
C ILE A 44 -17.54 11.21 5.64
N LYS A 45 -18.46 10.54 4.92
CA LYS A 45 -18.51 10.42 3.44
C LYS A 45 -18.78 11.72 2.67
N HIS A 46 -19.32 12.76 3.30
CA HIS A 46 -19.87 13.92 2.58
C HIS A 46 -18.99 15.18 2.45
N LEU A 47 -17.79 15.22 3.04
CA LEU A 47 -17.10 16.50 3.31
C LEU A 47 -15.68 16.65 2.72
N THR A 48 -15.26 15.76 1.84
CA THR A 48 -14.02 15.93 1.07
C THR A 48 -14.34 15.80 -0.41
N ARG A 49 -14.97 16.84 -0.97
CA ARG A 49 -15.07 16.97 -2.43
C ARG A 49 -13.69 17.35 -2.97
N PRO A 50 -13.11 16.60 -3.92
CA PRO A 50 -12.04 17.15 -4.75
C PRO A 50 -12.56 18.41 -5.45
N THR A 51 -11.68 19.35 -5.80
CA THR A 51 -12.05 20.53 -6.59
C THR A 51 -12.76 20.08 -7.87
N ALA A 52 -13.93 20.65 -8.16
CA ALA A 52 -14.85 20.24 -9.24
C ALA A 52 -14.21 20.12 -10.65
N ARG A 53 -13.02 20.70 -10.84
CA ARG A 53 -12.25 20.66 -12.10
C ARG A 53 -11.44 19.37 -12.30
N GLU A 54 -11.01 18.71 -11.22
CA GLU A 54 -10.33 17.39 -11.27
C GLU A 54 -11.34 16.23 -11.30
N GLU A 55 -12.53 16.44 -10.75
CA GLU A 55 -13.60 15.46 -10.57
C GLU A 55 -14.22 14.97 -11.90
N ASN A 56 -14.21 15.82 -12.94
CA ASN A 56 -14.78 15.50 -14.26
C ASN A 56 -13.88 14.64 -15.17
N ARG A 57 -12.62 14.39 -14.78
CA ARG A 57 -11.69 13.55 -15.57
C ARG A 57 -11.64 12.09 -15.13
N ILE A 58 -12.29 11.74 -14.01
CA ILE A 58 -12.34 10.37 -13.48
C ILE A 58 -13.56 9.65 -14.07
N PRO A 59 -13.40 8.48 -14.70
CA PRO A 59 -14.54 7.71 -15.18
C PRO A 59 -15.52 7.36 -14.05
N GLY A 60 -16.82 7.53 -14.31
CA GLY A 60 -17.87 7.37 -13.29
C GLY A 60 -17.88 6.00 -12.59
N PHE A 61 -17.37 4.95 -13.23
CA PHE A 61 -17.34 3.59 -12.66
C PHE A 61 -16.29 3.41 -11.55
N ILE A 62 -15.11 4.06 -11.64
CA ILE A 62 -14.06 3.99 -10.60
C ILE A 62 -14.27 5.06 -9.53
N ARG A 63 -14.99 6.14 -9.86
CA ARG A 63 -15.20 7.28 -8.97
C ARG A 63 -15.68 6.87 -7.58
N ARG A 64 -16.71 6.00 -7.48
CA ARG A 64 -17.21 5.50 -6.19
C ARG A 64 -16.16 4.74 -5.38
N TYR A 65 -15.25 4.03 -6.04
CA TYR A 65 -14.18 3.26 -5.39
C TYR A 65 -13.07 4.18 -4.86
N LEU A 66 -12.65 5.17 -5.67
CA LEU A 66 -11.65 6.16 -5.29
C LEU A 66 -12.16 7.06 -4.15
N GLU A 67 -13.40 7.53 -4.24
CA GLU A 67 -14.05 8.34 -3.20
C GLU A 67 -14.12 7.59 -1.85
N LYS A 68 -14.44 6.29 -1.87
CA LYS A 68 -14.46 5.45 -0.65
C LYS A 68 -13.07 5.36 0.01
N ARG A 69 -11.99 5.53 -0.75
CA ARG A 69 -10.60 5.46 -0.28
C ARG A 69 -9.95 6.84 -0.07
N TYR A 70 -10.71 7.93 -0.12
CA TYR A 70 -10.18 9.30 -0.05
C TYR A 70 -9.12 9.61 -1.13
N ALA A 71 -9.23 8.95 -2.28
CA ALA A 71 -8.30 9.07 -3.41
C ALA A 71 -8.85 10.05 -4.44
N GLY A 72 -8.00 10.91 -5.00
CA GLY A 72 -8.32 11.93 -6.01
C GLY A 72 -7.79 11.60 -7.41
N TYR A 73 -7.66 12.63 -8.26
CA TYR A 73 -7.18 12.49 -9.65
C TYR A 73 -5.73 11.99 -9.71
N PHE A 74 -4.89 12.44 -8.77
CA PHE A 74 -3.53 11.97 -8.61
C PHE A 74 -3.45 10.43 -8.47
N GLU A 75 -4.23 9.87 -7.56
CA GLU A 75 -4.27 8.43 -7.30
C GLU A 75 -4.86 7.64 -8.49
N TYR A 76 -5.75 8.25 -9.26
CA TYR A 76 -6.24 7.65 -10.51
C TYR A 76 -5.15 7.56 -11.58
N VAL A 77 -4.36 8.63 -11.79
CA VAL A 77 -3.23 8.60 -12.73
C VAL A 77 -2.20 7.58 -12.27
N TRP A 78 -1.91 7.51 -10.97
CA TRP A 78 -1.02 6.50 -10.41
C TRP A 78 -1.54 5.08 -10.64
N LEU A 79 -2.84 4.84 -10.47
CA LEU A 79 -3.45 3.55 -10.76
C LEU A 79 -3.28 3.13 -12.23
N LYS A 80 -3.39 4.05 -13.19
CA LYS A 80 -3.13 3.74 -14.61
C LYS A 80 -1.70 3.25 -14.82
N ILE A 81 -0.74 3.94 -14.21
CA ILE A 81 0.69 3.58 -14.26
C ILE A 81 0.88 2.19 -13.64
N GLU A 82 0.33 1.96 -12.45
CA GLU A 82 0.46 0.68 -11.73
C GLU A 82 -0.14 -0.48 -12.52
N VAL A 83 -1.33 -0.31 -13.10
CA VAL A 83 -1.96 -1.32 -13.97
C VAL A 83 -1.07 -1.62 -15.19
N ALA A 84 -0.51 -0.60 -15.84
CA ALA A 84 0.38 -0.81 -16.97
C ALA A 84 1.68 -1.54 -16.57
N LEU A 85 2.27 -1.21 -15.43
CA LEU A 85 3.47 -1.88 -14.91
C LEU A 85 3.20 -3.35 -14.54
N ILE A 86 2.02 -3.64 -13.97
CA ILE A 86 1.60 -5.02 -13.65
C ILE A 86 1.37 -5.81 -14.93
N LEU A 87 0.65 -5.26 -15.91
CA LEU A 87 0.41 -5.93 -17.20
C LEU A 87 1.72 -6.22 -17.94
N GLY A 88 2.65 -5.26 -17.95
CA GLY A 88 3.99 -5.46 -18.49
C GLY A 88 4.74 -6.60 -17.79
N MET A 89 4.72 -6.64 -16.46
CA MET A 89 5.38 -7.69 -15.68
C MET A 89 4.76 -9.07 -15.91
N VAL A 90 3.43 -9.18 -15.92
CA VAL A 90 2.73 -10.44 -16.19
C VAL A 90 3.07 -10.96 -17.59
N SER A 91 3.12 -10.08 -18.59
CA SER A 91 3.54 -10.44 -19.95
C SER A 91 4.98 -10.94 -19.99
N VAL A 92 5.91 -10.30 -19.29
CA VAL A 92 7.31 -10.74 -19.18
C VAL A 92 7.39 -12.11 -18.51
N PHE A 93 6.72 -12.29 -17.38
CA PHE A 93 6.72 -13.54 -16.63
C PHE A 93 6.14 -14.70 -17.46
N ALA A 94 5.04 -14.47 -18.15
CA ALA A 94 4.45 -15.46 -19.07
C ALA A 94 5.38 -15.80 -20.25
N THR A 95 6.22 -14.85 -20.68
CA THR A 95 7.26 -15.12 -21.70
C THR A 95 8.39 -15.98 -21.15
N ILE A 96 8.89 -15.65 -19.96
CA ILE A 96 10.00 -16.37 -19.31
C ILE A 96 9.61 -17.82 -18.99
N THR A 97 8.37 -18.04 -18.57
CA THR A 97 7.83 -19.38 -18.27
C THR A 97 7.46 -20.20 -19.50
N GLY A 98 7.59 -19.63 -20.71
CA GLY A 98 7.26 -20.31 -21.97
C GLY A 98 5.77 -20.38 -22.29
N PHE A 99 4.89 -19.75 -21.49
CA PHE A 99 3.45 -19.70 -21.76
C PHE A 99 3.13 -18.81 -22.98
N LEU A 100 3.93 -17.76 -23.20
CA LEU A 100 3.81 -16.86 -24.35
C LEU A 100 5.06 -16.88 -25.23
N PRO A 101 4.94 -16.65 -26.55
CA PRO A 101 6.08 -16.58 -27.45
C PRO A 101 6.94 -15.35 -27.17
N GLN A 102 8.25 -15.42 -27.43
CA GLN A 102 9.21 -14.33 -27.18
C GLN A 102 8.84 -12.99 -27.85
N LYS A 103 8.07 -13.02 -28.95
CA LYS A 103 7.55 -11.81 -29.62
C LYS A 103 6.66 -10.95 -28.69
N THR A 104 6.10 -11.53 -27.63
CA THR A 104 5.29 -10.81 -26.63
C THR A 104 6.11 -9.86 -25.74
N LEU A 105 7.45 -9.91 -25.78
CA LEU A 105 8.30 -8.88 -25.16
C LEU A 105 8.08 -7.49 -25.77
N VAL A 106 7.65 -7.42 -27.04
CA VAL A 106 7.25 -6.15 -27.67
C VAL A 106 6.03 -5.57 -26.97
N LEU A 107 5.05 -6.40 -26.63
CA LEU A 107 3.86 -5.99 -25.88
C LEU A 107 4.21 -5.52 -24.46
N SER A 108 5.12 -6.22 -23.79
CA SER A 108 5.65 -5.78 -22.49
C SER A 108 6.31 -4.39 -22.58
N SER A 109 7.11 -4.17 -23.63
CA SER A 109 7.73 -2.87 -23.91
C SER A 109 6.71 -1.76 -24.16
N ILE A 110 5.60 -2.06 -24.83
CA ILE A 110 4.49 -1.11 -25.03
C ILE A 110 3.86 -0.71 -23.70
N PHE A 111 3.60 -1.65 -22.80
CA PHE A 111 3.04 -1.34 -21.48
C PHE A 111 3.98 -0.48 -20.63
N PHE A 112 5.28 -0.78 -20.60
CA PHE A 112 6.25 0.05 -19.90
C PHE A 112 6.39 1.43 -20.55
N GLY A 113 6.41 1.51 -21.87
CA GLY A 113 6.42 2.77 -22.61
C GLY A 113 5.19 3.63 -22.30
N TYR A 114 4.01 3.02 -22.25
CA TYR A 114 2.77 3.69 -21.85
C TYR A 114 2.85 4.24 -20.43
N ALA A 115 3.33 3.45 -19.47
CA ALA A 115 3.54 3.89 -18.08
C ALA A 115 4.46 5.12 -17.99
N ILE A 116 5.57 5.12 -18.74
CA ILE A 116 6.50 6.25 -18.82
C ILE A 116 5.84 7.47 -19.47
N ILE A 117 5.07 7.29 -20.55
CA ILE A 117 4.36 8.40 -21.21
C ILE A 117 3.36 9.06 -20.26
N VAL A 118 2.55 8.27 -19.55
CA VAL A 118 1.58 8.77 -18.57
C VAL A 118 2.28 9.48 -17.41
N LEU A 119 3.39 8.92 -16.93
CA LEU A 119 4.22 9.54 -15.90
C LEU A 119 4.69 10.95 -16.32
N TYR A 120 5.26 11.12 -17.52
CA TYR A 120 5.79 12.41 -17.95
C TYR A 120 4.73 13.41 -18.40
N LYS A 121 3.64 12.96 -19.04
CA LYS A 121 2.58 13.85 -19.56
C LYS A 121 1.56 14.23 -18.49
N GLU A 122 1.01 13.26 -17.79
CA GLU A 122 -0.09 13.47 -16.83
C GLU A 122 0.43 13.68 -15.41
N PHE A 123 1.38 12.87 -14.95
CA PHE A 123 1.74 12.83 -13.54
C PHE A 123 2.70 13.96 -13.11
N ARG A 124 3.59 14.42 -14.01
CA ARG A 124 4.54 15.52 -13.75
C ARG A 124 3.89 16.81 -13.24
N HIS A 125 2.69 17.11 -13.71
CA HIS A 125 1.99 18.36 -13.35
C HIS A 125 1.19 18.26 -12.04
N VAL A 126 0.97 17.04 -11.55
CA VAL A 126 0.08 16.79 -10.40
C VAL A 126 0.88 16.53 -9.12
N SER A 127 2.09 15.95 -9.23
CA SER A 127 2.89 15.57 -8.08
C SER A 127 3.98 16.59 -7.74
N LYS A 128 3.97 17.12 -6.51
CA LYS A 128 5.14 17.83 -5.96
C LYS A 128 6.36 16.91 -5.76
N ASP A 129 6.12 15.61 -5.62
CA ASP A 129 7.16 14.60 -5.42
C ASP A 129 7.44 13.78 -6.69
N PHE A 130 7.29 14.40 -7.86
CA PHE A 130 7.48 13.75 -9.16
C PHE A 130 8.78 12.92 -9.27
N ASN A 131 9.89 13.44 -8.73
CA ASN A 131 11.19 12.76 -8.80
C ASN A 131 11.18 11.39 -8.10
N ALA A 132 10.52 11.26 -6.95
CA ALA A 132 10.43 9.99 -6.23
C ALA A 132 9.63 8.96 -7.05
N TYR A 133 8.49 9.36 -7.60
CA TYR A 133 7.68 8.48 -8.45
C TYR A 133 8.38 8.11 -9.75
N ARG A 134 9.08 9.06 -10.38
CA ARG A 134 9.90 8.83 -11.56
C ARG A 134 10.94 7.75 -11.29
N ASP A 135 11.71 7.93 -10.22
CA ASP A 135 12.78 6.99 -9.86
C ASP A 135 12.22 5.62 -9.52
N LEU A 136 11.06 5.54 -8.84
CA LEU A 136 10.38 4.27 -8.56
C LEU A 136 10.00 3.52 -9.85
N VAL A 137 9.41 4.21 -10.83
CA VAL A 137 9.02 3.62 -12.12
C VAL A 137 10.26 3.13 -12.88
N PHE A 138 11.32 3.94 -12.96
CA PHE A 138 12.54 3.52 -13.64
C PHE A 138 13.26 2.37 -12.93
N MET A 139 13.32 2.39 -11.60
CA MET A 139 13.87 1.27 -10.82
C MET A 139 13.09 -0.02 -11.09
N TYR A 140 11.75 0.06 -11.17
CA TYR A 140 10.90 -1.10 -11.48
C TYR A 140 11.14 -1.62 -12.90
N VAL A 141 11.09 -0.75 -13.91
CA VAL A 141 11.31 -1.13 -15.32
C VAL A 141 12.73 -1.70 -15.50
N GLY A 142 13.73 -1.08 -14.87
CA GLY A 142 15.11 -1.57 -14.87
C GLY A 142 15.24 -2.93 -14.20
N ALA A 143 14.58 -3.14 -13.05
CA ALA A 143 14.60 -4.42 -12.35
C ALA A 143 14.01 -5.54 -13.21
N VAL A 144 12.84 -5.30 -13.81
CA VAL A 144 12.19 -6.27 -14.72
C VAL A 144 13.09 -6.55 -15.92
N GLY A 145 13.74 -5.53 -16.49
CA GLY A 145 14.71 -5.69 -17.58
C GLY A 145 15.89 -6.58 -17.20
N VAL A 146 16.52 -6.32 -16.05
CA VAL A 146 17.64 -7.13 -15.54
C VAL A 146 17.20 -8.57 -15.30
N ILE A 147 16.07 -8.78 -14.63
CA ILE A 147 15.51 -10.12 -14.37
C ILE A 147 15.23 -10.86 -15.69
N THR A 148 14.68 -10.16 -16.69
CA THR A 148 14.40 -10.75 -18.02
C THR A 148 15.68 -11.20 -18.71
N VAL A 149 16.71 -10.35 -18.75
CA VAL A 149 17.99 -10.69 -19.36
C VAL A 149 18.65 -11.87 -18.64
N VAL A 150 18.66 -11.84 -17.31
CA VAL A 150 19.21 -12.91 -16.47
C VAL A 150 18.45 -14.21 -16.73
N ALA A 151 17.11 -14.20 -16.73
CA ALA A 151 16.31 -15.40 -16.98
C ALA A 151 16.53 -16.01 -18.38
N LEU A 152 16.66 -15.17 -19.41
CA LEU A 152 16.87 -15.64 -20.79
C LEU A 152 18.32 -16.08 -21.08
N ARG A 153 19.31 -15.56 -20.33
CA ARG A 153 20.74 -15.81 -20.57
C ARG A 153 21.40 -16.73 -19.54
N LEU A 154 20.78 -16.96 -18.38
CA LEU A 154 21.26 -17.86 -17.32
C LEU A 154 21.68 -19.25 -17.84
N PRO A 155 20.91 -19.92 -18.72
CA PRO A 155 21.31 -21.23 -19.25
C PRO A 155 22.63 -21.21 -20.03
N SER A 156 22.98 -20.06 -20.61
CA SER A 156 24.22 -19.87 -21.38
C SER A 156 25.39 -19.31 -20.56
N LEU A 157 25.13 -18.63 -19.45
CA LEU A 157 26.16 -17.93 -18.64
C LEU A 157 26.88 -18.85 -17.65
N PHE A 158 26.22 -19.93 -17.21
CA PHE A 158 26.70 -20.70 -16.06
C PHE A 158 27.33 -22.06 -16.38
N PHE A 159 27.38 -22.51 -17.64
CA PHE A 159 27.97 -23.82 -18.02
C PHE A 159 27.57 -24.98 -17.08
N LEU A 160 26.38 -24.91 -16.47
CA LEU A 160 25.94 -25.93 -15.52
C LEU A 160 25.44 -27.15 -16.30
N PRO A 161 25.73 -28.39 -15.84
CA PRO A 161 25.26 -29.60 -16.48
C PRO A 161 23.73 -29.64 -16.54
N ARG A 162 23.18 -29.99 -17.72
CA ARG A 162 21.74 -29.97 -18.06
C ARG A 162 20.84 -30.65 -17.01
N ASN A 163 21.34 -31.63 -16.28
CA ASN A 163 20.54 -32.46 -15.36
C ASN A 163 20.25 -31.78 -14.00
N LEU A 164 21.05 -30.79 -13.59
CA LEU A 164 20.73 -29.94 -12.42
C LEU A 164 19.85 -28.75 -12.84
N LEU A 165 19.80 -28.46 -14.14
CA LEU A 165 19.27 -27.24 -14.74
C LEU A 165 17.77 -27.28 -15.04
N GLU A 166 17.07 -28.39 -14.78
CA GLU A 166 15.62 -28.48 -15.01
C GLU A 166 14.79 -27.98 -13.82
N VAL A 167 15.35 -27.96 -12.60
CA VAL A 167 14.68 -27.47 -11.37
C VAL A 167 15.33 -26.21 -10.80
N PHE A 168 16.63 -25.98 -11.03
CA PHE A 168 17.37 -24.83 -10.51
C PHE A 168 17.24 -23.46 -11.23
N PRO A 169 16.78 -23.31 -12.49
CA PRO A 169 16.88 -22.02 -13.17
C PRO A 169 15.92 -21.00 -12.57
N LEU A 170 14.73 -21.44 -12.12
CA LEU A 170 13.78 -20.58 -11.40
C LEU A 170 14.31 -20.18 -10.02
N ALA A 171 14.98 -21.08 -9.30
CA ALA A 171 15.53 -20.77 -7.98
C ALA A 171 16.61 -19.69 -8.07
N GLY A 172 17.50 -19.76 -9.08
CA GLY A 172 18.51 -18.74 -9.33
C GLY A 172 17.89 -17.39 -9.70
N VAL A 173 16.90 -17.38 -10.60
CA VAL A 173 16.15 -16.17 -10.96
C VAL A 173 15.44 -15.58 -9.74
N LEU A 174 14.84 -16.41 -8.88
CA LEU A 174 14.17 -15.98 -7.66
C LEU A 174 15.15 -15.32 -6.67
N ILE A 175 16.30 -15.94 -6.42
CA ILE A 175 17.31 -15.38 -5.50
C ILE A 175 17.79 -14.02 -6.02
N VAL A 176 18.16 -13.93 -7.31
CA VAL A 176 18.59 -12.67 -7.92
C VAL A 176 17.48 -11.62 -7.85
N SER A 177 16.23 -12.01 -8.11
CA SER A 177 15.07 -11.11 -8.04
C SER A 177 14.86 -10.57 -6.63
N VAL A 178 14.91 -11.44 -5.61
CA VAL A 178 14.75 -11.04 -4.20
C VAL A 178 15.87 -10.09 -3.78
N LEU A 179 17.13 -10.42 -4.07
CA LEU A 179 18.28 -9.56 -3.73
C LEU A 179 18.18 -8.20 -4.42
N LEU A 180 17.79 -8.18 -5.70
CA LEU A 180 17.60 -6.96 -6.46
C LEU A 180 16.46 -6.10 -5.89
N CYS A 181 15.30 -6.71 -5.59
CA CYS A 181 14.17 -6.03 -4.97
C CYS A 181 14.52 -5.42 -3.62
N VAL A 182 15.23 -6.16 -2.76
CA VAL A 182 15.69 -5.65 -1.45
C VAL A 182 16.66 -4.49 -1.64
N SER A 183 17.63 -4.62 -2.55
CA SER A 183 18.62 -3.59 -2.83
C SER A 183 17.98 -2.29 -3.35
N LEU A 184 17.06 -2.42 -4.31
CA LEU A 184 16.33 -1.26 -4.86
C LEU A 184 15.41 -0.62 -3.83
N PHE A 185 14.76 -1.40 -2.97
CA PHE A 185 13.94 -0.86 -1.89
C PHE A 185 14.77 -0.04 -0.89
N LEU A 186 15.94 -0.55 -0.50
CA LEU A 186 16.87 0.17 0.37
C LEU A 186 17.41 1.44 -0.30
N LEU A 187 17.78 1.36 -1.58
CA LEU A 187 18.23 2.51 -2.37
C LEU A 187 17.14 3.58 -2.47
N PHE A 188 15.91 3.19 -2.77
CA PHE A 188 14.77 4.09 -2.85
C PHE A 188 14.54 4.80 -1.51
N LYS A 189 14.54 4.03 -0.41
CA LYS A 189 14.38 4.57 0.95
C LYS A 189 15.52 5.54 1.30
N HIS A 190 16.75 5.25 0.91
CA HIS A 190 17.88 6.15 1.14
C HIS A 190 17.73 7.47 0.37
N LEU A 191 17.28 7.41 -0.89
CA LEU A 191 17.19 8.60 -1.76
C LEU A 191 16.00 9.51 -1.44
N HIS A 192 14.85 8.94 -1.05
CA HIS A 192 13.57 9.65 -1.04
C HIS A 192 12.85 9.68 0.31
N SER A 193 13.38 9.05 1.36
CA SER A 193 12.69 9.01 2.66
C SER A 193 12.61 10.39 3.34
N ARG A 194 11.41 10.72 3.85
CA ARG A 194 11.15 11.91 4.65
C ARG A 194 10.44 11.55 5.96
N GLU A 195 10.67 12.38 6.98
CA GLU A 195 10.05 12.22 8.32
C GLU A 195 8.79 13.07 8.51
N HIS A 196 8.24 13.62 7.43
CA HIS A 196 7.05 14.46 7.49
C HIS A 196 6.13 14.21 6.31
N THR A 197 4.84 14.40 6.55
CA THR A 197 3.80 14.36 5.52
C THR A 197 2.83 15.53 5.71
N PHE A 198 1.91 15.72 4.77
CA PHE A 198 0.91 16.78 4.81
C PHE A 198 -0.49 16.19 4.83
N GLY A 199 -1.37 16.81 5.61
CA GLY A 199 -2.78 16.42 5.66
C GLY A 199 -3.70 17.61 5.92
N THR A 200 -5.00 17.37 5.88
CA THR A 200 -6.02 18.39 6.18
C THR A 200 -6.77 18.00 7.45
N VAL A 201 -6.86 18.92 8.40
CA VAL A 201 -7.59 18.72 9.65
C VAL A 201 -9.09 18.63 9.35
N LYS A 202 -9.75 17.58 9.81
CA LYS A 202 -11.17 17.34 9.57
C LYS A 202 -12.02 17.64 10.79
N LYS A 203 -11.60 17.15 11.95
CA LYS A 203 -12.31 17.34 13.22
C LYS A 203 -11.30 17.49 14.33
N VAL A 204 -11.64 18.30 15.31
CA VAL A 204 -10.90 18.45 16.56
C VAL A 204 -11.76 17.82 17.66
N PHE A 205 -11.14 17.05 18.55
CA PHE A 205 -11.79 16.33 19.64
C PHE A 205 -11.28 16.84 21.00
N GLY A 206 -12.14 16.76 22.01
CA GLY A 206 -11.87 17.31 23.34
C GLY A 206 -11.80 18.84 23.34
N SER A 207 -11.12 19.42 24.33
CA SER A 207 -10.87 20.86 24.45
C SER A 207 -9.85 21.41 23.43
N GLY A 208 -9.54 20.67 22.35
CA GLY A 208 -8.60 21.08 21.31
C GLY A 208 -7.38 20.18 21.14
N GLU A 209 -7.12 19.26 22.07
CA GLU A 209 -5.85 18.52 22.20
C GLU A 209 -5.60 17.45 21.12
N ARG A 210 -6.65 16.93 20.49
CA ARG A 210 -6.54 15.88 19.47
C ARG A 210 -7.32 16.26 18.22
N CYS A 211 -6.81 15.88 17.05
CA CYS A 211 -7.50 16.10 15.79
C CYS A 211 -7.44 14.89 14.86
N LEU A 212 -8.45 14.74 14.01
CA LEU A 212 -8.46 13.81 12.89
C LEU A 212 -7.92 14.52 11.67
N VAL A 213 -6.86 13.98 11.10
CA VAL A 213 -6.25 14.53 9.90
C VAL A 213 -6.41 13.53 8.75
N VAL A 214 -6.92 14.03 7.63
CA VAL A 214 -6.98 13.27 6.39
C VAL A 214 -5.65 13.44 5.69
N VAL A 215 -4.96 12.33 5.46
CA VAL A 215 -3.65 12.30 4.81
C VAL A 215 -3.81 11.57 3.48
N ARG A 216 -3.30 12.18 2.41
CA ARG A 216 -3.22 11.54 1.09
C ARG A 216 -2.00 10.61 1.03
N TYR A 217 -1.96 9.74 0.03
CA TYR A 217 -0.84 8.83 -0.13
C TYR A 217 0.47 9.62 -0.32
N ASP A 218 1.45 9.36 0.55
CA ASP A 218 2.76 10.01 0.52
C ASP A 218 3.85 8.94 0.49
N LEU A 219 4.41 8.74 -0.71
CA LEU A 219 5.42 7.73 -0.99
C LEU A 219 6.73 8.00 -0.22
N CYS A 220 7.13 9.26 -0.09
CA CYS A 220 8.37 9.66 0.56
C CYS A 220 8.31 9.47 2.08
N ALA A 221 7.13 9.72 2.67
CA ALA A 221 6.87 9.49 4.09
C ALA A 221 6.47 8.04 4.41
N GLY A 222 6.11 7.24 3.39
CA GLY A 222 5.60 5.88 3.55
C GLY A 222 4.19 5.81 4.14
N VAL A 223 3.45 6.92 4.11
CA VAL A 223 2.14 7.03 4.75
C VAL A 223 1.03 6.70 3.75
N LYS A 224 0.16 5.76 4.13
CA LYS A 224 -0.99 5.37 3.31
C LYS A 224 -2.11 6.41 3.42
N ASN A 225 -2.92 6.49 2.37
CA ASN A 225 -4.15 7.29 2.38
C ASN A 225 -5.08 6.86 3.52
N GLY A 226 -5.57 7.81 4.30
CA GLY A 226 -6.42 7.50 5.44
C GLY A 226 -6.72 8.67 6.34
N VAL A 227 -7.44 8.38 7.42
CA VAL A 227 -7.73 9.33 8.48
C VAL A 227 -6.97 8.88 9.72
N TYR A 228 -6.13 9.76 10.25
CA TYR A 228 -5.27 9.46 11.38
C TYR A 228 -5.64 10.37 12.57
N PRO A 229 -5.86 9.79 13.77
CA PRO A 229 -5.97 10.57 14.99
C PRO A 229 -4.57 11.00 15.44
N VAL A 230 -4.35 12.31 15.61
CA VAL A 230 -3.06 12.87 16.00
C VAL A 230 -3.22 13.93 17.10
N GLY A 231 -2.17 14.16 17.88
CA GLY A 231 -2.13 15.26 18.83
C GLY A 231 -2.08 16.62 18.12
N ASN A 232 -2.77 17.62 18.67
CA ASN A 232 -2.92 18.97 18.13
C ASN A 232 -2.26 20.04 19.03
N PRO A 233 -0.92 20.02 19.21
CA PRO A 233 -0.24 21.01 20.06
C PRO A 233 -0.29 22.44 19.50
N VAL A 234 -0.62 22.60 18.22
CA VAL A 234 -0.65 23.88 17.49
C VAL A 234 -2.06 24.45 17.35
N ASN A 235 -3.07 23.87 18.00
CA ASN A 235 -4.46 24.33 17.96
C ASN A 235 -5.02 24.52 16.53
N ALA A 236 -4.64 23.63 15.62
CA ALA A 236 -5.08 23.67 14.22
C ALA A 236 -6.60 23.49 14.11
N LYS A 237 -7.22 24.27 13.23
CA LYS A 237 -8.69 24.31 13.03
C LYS A 237 -9.14 23.36 11.92
N PRO A 238 -10.41 22.91 11.94
CA PRO A 238 -10.99 22.16 10.83
C PRO A 238 -10.84 22.90 9.50
N GLY A 239 -10.37 22.19 8.47
CA GLY A 239 -10.12 22.72 7.13
C GLY A 239 -8.67 23.15 6.87
N GLU A 240 -7.84 23.30 7.90
CA GLU A 240 -6.45 23.73 7.74
C GLU A 240 -5.55 22.61 7.21
N LYS A 241 -4.59 22.98 6.35
CA LYS A 241 -3.49 22.08 5.96
C LYS A 241 -2.43 22.09 7.04
N VAL A 242 -2.02 20.90 7.45
CA VAL A 242 -1.07 20.70 8.54
C VAL A 242 0.08 19.80 8.12
N LYS A 243 1.27 20.11 8.65
CA LYS A 243 2.46 19.26 8.53
C LYS A 243 2.50 18.29 9.70
N LEU A 244 2.57 17.00 9.39
CA LEU A 244 2.57 15.91 10.35
C LEU A 244 3.96 15.29 10.48
N LYS A 245 4.36 14.94 11.69
CA LYS A 245 5.59 14.17 11.94
C LYS A 245 5.32 12.69 11.79
N VAL A 246 6.14 12.00 11.01
CA VAL A 246 6.10 10.55 10.85
C VAL A 246 7.28 9.95 11.60
N ARG A 247 7.05 8.89 12.37
CA ARG A 247 8.10 8.24 13.14
C ARG A 247 9.01 7.41 12.23
N LYS A 248 10.32 7.64 12.29
CA LYS A 248 11.33 6.78 11.66
C LYS A 248 11.14 5.32 12.09
N GLY A 249 11.06 4.42 11.11
CA GLY A 249 10.97 2.97 11.34
C GLY A 249 9.54 2.42 11.47
N LYS A 250 8.51 3.26 11.59
CA LYS A 250 7.10 2.85 11.59
C LYS A 250 6.29 3.71 10.60
N PRO A 251 6.19 3.30 9.32
CA PRO A 251 5.57 4.10 8.25
C PRO A 251 4.08 4.43 8.46
N THR A 252 3.43 3.80 9.45
CA THR A 252 2.02 4.01 9.79
C THR A 252 1.77 4.83 11.07
N GLU A 253 2.83 5.25 11.77
CA GLU A 253 2.70 5.95 13.05
C GLU A 253 2.92 7.46 12.86
N ILE A 254 1.82 8.19 12.70
CA ILE A 254 1.82 9.66 12.68
C ILE A 254 1.76 10.16 14.11
N VAL A 255 2.75 10.96 14.49
CA VAL A 255 3.00 11.30 15.90
C VAL A 255 2.19 12.52 16.34
N CYS A 256 2.30 13.63 15.61
CA CYS A 256 1.67 14.89 15.98
C CYS A 256 1.65 15.89 14.81
N VAL A 257 0.81 16.91 14.96
CA VAL A 257 0.87 18.11 14.13
C VAL A 257 2.05 18.97 14.56
N ILE A 258 2.93 19.33 13.62
CA ILE A 258 4.12 20.15 13.87
C ILE A 258 3.86 21.62 13.55
N SER A 259 3.04 21.90 12.53
CA SER A 259 2.79 23.26 12.06
C SER A 259 1.52 23.32 11.19
N ALA A 260 0.77 24.42 11.29
CA ALA A 260 -0.24 24.80 10.31
C ALA A 260 0.48 25.41 9.10
N ALA A 261 0.34 24.79 7.92
CA ALA A 261 0.99 25.27 6.72
C ALA A 261 0.22 26.48 6.16
N PRO A 262 0.88 27.62 5.84
CA PRO A 262 0.21 28.70 5.15
C PRO A 262 -0.27 28.22 3.78
N ILE A 263 -1.49 28.63 3.41
CA ILE A 263 -2.10 28.36 2.11
C ILE A 263 -1.36 29.22 1.07
N HIS A 264 -0.22 28.74 0.57
CA HIS A 264 0.30 29.24 -0.69
C HIS A 264 -0.34 28.42 -1.82
N THR A 265 -1.35 29.06 -2.42
CA THR A 265 -1.94 28.80 -3.73
C THR A 265 -0.89 28.57 -4.80
#